data_AF-A0A0H5Q4Z0-F1
#
_entry.id   AF-A0A0H5Q4Z0-F1
#
_cell.length_a   1.000
_cell.length_b   1.000
_cell.length_c   1.000
_cell.angle_alpha   90.00
_cell.angle_beta   90.00
_cell.angle_gamma   90.00
#
_symmetry.space_group_name_H-M   'P 1'
#
loop_
_entity.id
_entity.type
_entity.pdbx_description
1 polymer ?
#
loop_
_entity_poly.entity_id
_entity_poly.type
_entity_poly.pdbx_seq_one_letter_code
_entity_poly.pdbx_strand_id
1 'polypeptide(L)'
;MATRKPRTNITLDDDVDLIFARLAKLRKMPKATLISEYVEAMKPHAQSMIEALELVEQNKNPSLVIGKMFADVHTQMGQNLNEIMSNLEVKND
;
A
#
# COMPACT_ATOMS: atom_id res chain seq x y z
N MET A 1 19.66 -23.57 -1.96
CA MET A 1 19.61 -22.68 -3.13
C MET A 1 18.89 -21.41 -2.71
N ALA A 2 19.49 -20.23 -2.83
CA ALA A 2 18.78 -18.98 -2.56
C ALA A 2 17.71 -18.82 -3.64
N THR A 3 16.46 -19.11 -3.30
CA THR A 3 15.31 -19.05 -4.20
C THR A 3 15.18 -17.62 -4.71
N ARG A 4 15.44 -17.42 -6.00
CA ARG A 4 15.36 -16.09 -6.63
C ARG A 4 13.92 -15.60 -6.51
N LYS A 5 13.69 -14.40 -5.98
CA LYS A 5 12.34 -13.82 -5.88
C LYS A 5 11.65 -13.87 -7.26
N PRO A 6 10.36 -14.26 -7.34
CA PRO A 6 9.65 -14.32 -8.61
C PRO A 6 9.61 -12.93 -9.26
N ARG A 7 9.85 -12.87 -10.57
CA ARG A 7 9.82 -11.62 -11.34
C ARG A 7 8.49 -11.54 -12.08
N THR A 8 7.78 -10.42 -11.89
CA THR A 8 6.57 -10.10 -12.63
C THR A 8 6.88 -8.96 -13.57
N ASN A 9 6.66 -9.14 -14.87
CA ASN A 9 6.72 -8.05 -15.83
C ASN A 9 5.40 -7.27 -15.77
N ILE A 10 5.50 -5.96 -15.55
CA ILE A 10 4.35 -5.07 -15.42
C ILE A 10 4.45 -4.05 -16.55
N THR A 11 3.34 -3.85 -17.27
CA THR A 11 3.18 -2.74 -18.21
C THR A 11 2.38 -1.66 -17.50
N LEU A 12 2.89 -0.43 -17.49
CA LEU A 12 2.23 0.72 -16.91
C LEU A 12 1.65 1.57 -18.03
N ASP A 13 0.49 2.17 -17.77
CA ASP A 13 -0.03 3.26 -18.59
C ASP A 13 0.94 4.46 -18.58
N ASP A 14 0.98 5.23 -19.66
CA ASP A 14 1.94 6.33 -19.84
C ASP A 14 1.85 7.38 -18.70
N ASP A 15 0.64 7.69 -18.23
CA ASP A 15 0.44 8.65 -17.13
C ASP A 15 0.99 8.11 -15.82
N VAL A 16 0.74 6.82 -15.55
CA VAL A 16 1.23 6.13 -14.35
C VAL A 16 2.75 6.03 -14.37
N ASP A 17 3.34 5.72 -15.52
CA ASP A 17 4.79 5.66 -15.67
C ASP A 17 5.45 7.01 -15.38
N LEU A 18 4.85 8.09 -15.88
CA LEU A 18 5.35 9.45 -15.68
C LEU A 18 5.35 9.85 -14.19
N ILE A 19 4.28 9.50 -13.46
CA ILE A 19 4.16 9.72 -12.02
C ILE A 19 5.27 9.00 -11.28
N PHE A 20 5.44 7.69 -11.51
CA PHE A 20 6.47 6.91 -10.83
C PHE A 20 7.88 7.31 -11.24
N ALA A 21 8.10 7.74 -12.48
CA ALA A 21 9.38 8.28 -12.94
C ALA A 21 9.75 9.57 -12.20
N ARG A 22 8.78 10.46 -11.96
CA ARG A 22 8.99 11.69 -11.21
C ARG A 22 9.23 11.41 -9.73
N LEU A 23 8.44 10.52 -9.13
CA LEU A 23 8.63 10.10 -7.73
C LEU A 23 9.99 9.44 -7.51
N ALA A 24 10.43 8.59 -8.43
CA ALA A 24 11.74 7.94 -8.36
C ALA A 24 12.90 8.94 -8.35
N LYS A 25 12.82 10.00 -9.18
CA LYS A 25 13.80 11.10 -9.18
C LYS A 25 13.82 11.84 -7.85
N LEU A 26 12.65 12.16 -7.30
CA LEU A 26 12.53 12.91 -6.03
C LEU A 26 13.03 12.10 -4.84
N ARG A 27 12.71 10.79 -4.79
CA ARG A 27 13.14 9.86 -3.73
C ARG A 27 14.58 9.36 -3.93
N LYS A 28 15.24 9.74 -5.03
CA LYS A 28 16.61 9.34 -5.40
C LYS A 28 16.83 7.83 -5.41
N MET A 29 15.89 7.09 -5.99
CA MET A 29 15.94 5.63 -6.06
C MET A 29 15.47 5.11 -7.42
N PRO A 30 15.84 3.87 -7.81
CA PRO A 30 15.36 3.30 -9.06
C PRO A 30 13.84 3.13 -9.07
N LYS A 31 13.20 3.47 -10.20
CA LYS A 31 11.75 3.36 -10.39
C LYS A 31 11.21 1.96 -10.08
N ALA A 32 11.92 0.92 -10.52
CA ALA A 32 11.55 -0.47 -10.25
C ALA A 32 11.59 -0.83 -8.76
N THR A 33 12.56 -0.29 -8.02
CA THR A 33 12.65 -0.48 -6.56
C THR A 33 11.50 0.23 -5.85
N LEU A 34 11.20 1.47 -6.26
CA LEU A 34 10.08 2.25 -5.73
C LEU A 34 8.76 1.51 -5.94
N ILE A 35 8.48 1.03 -7.16
CA ILE A 35 7.26 0.27 -7.45
C ILE A 35 7.19 -1.00 -6.60
N SER A 36 8.33 -1.70 -6.44
CA SER A 36 8.39 -2.91 -5.63
C SER A 36 8.06 -2.64 -4.15
N GLU A 37 8.58 -1.55 -3.57
CA GLU A 37 8.27 -1.12 -2.20
C GLU A 37 6.79 -0.79 -2.02
N TYR A 38 6.19 -0.07 -2.99
CA TYR A 38 4.76 0.25 -2.94
C TYR A 38 3.88 -1.01 -3.03
N VAL A 39 4.24 -1.95 -3.91
CA VAL A 39 3.52 -3.23 -4.00
C VAL A 39 3.68 -4.06 -2.72
N GLU A 40 4.87 -4.04 -2.10
CA GLU A 40 5.10 -4.72 -0.82
C GLU A 40 4.30 -4.10 0.32
N ALA A 41 4.18 -2.76 0.35
CA ALA A 41 3.34 -2.06 1.31
C ALA A 41 1.84 -2.38 1.16
N MET A 42 1.39 -2.77 -0.04
CA MET A 42 0.01 -3.18 -0.29
C MET A 42 -0.31 -4.61 0.18
N LYS A 43 0.68 -5.40 0.56
CA LYS A 43 0.51 -6.80 1.00
C LYS A 43 -0.58 -6.99 2.06
N PRO A 44 -0.63 -6.26 3.20
CA PRO A 44 -1.67 -6.47 4.21
C PRO A 44 -3.08 -6.20 3.65
N HIS A 45 -3.24 -5.17 2.83
CA HIS A 45 -4.52 -4.86 2.19
C HIS A 45 -4.93 -5.95 1.19
N ALA A 46 -3.99 -6.46 0.40
CA ALA A 46 -4.25 -7.57 -0.51
C ALA A 46 -4.67 -8.84 0.23
N GLN A 47 -4.05 -9.14 1.37
CA GLN A 47 -4.43 -10.28 2.21
C GLN A 47 -5.85 -10.14 2.75
N SER A 48 -6.23 -8.97 3.28
CA SER A 48 -7.59 -8.75 3.76
C SER A 48 -8.63 -8.77 2.64
N MET A 49 -8.29 -8.32 1.43
CA MET A 49 -9.17 -8.47 0.25
C MET A 49 -9.37 -9.93 -0.12
N ILE A 50 -8.31 -10.74 -0.12
CA ILE A 50 -8.40 -12.18 -0.38
C ILE A 50 -9.32 -12.84 0.65
N GLU A 51 -9.11 -12.57 1.95
CA GLU A 51 -9.95 -13.12 3.03
C GLU A 51 -11.43 -12.75 2.86
N ALA A 52 -11.72 -11.49 2.52
CA ALA A 52 -13.09 -11.05 2.27
C ALA A 52 -13.72 -11.77 1.08
N LEU A 53 -12.98 -11.96 -0.02
CA LEU A 53 -13.45 -12.66 -1.22
C LEU A 53 -13.65 -14.17 -0.97
N GLU A 54 -12.74 -14.82 -0.25
CA GLU A 54 -12.87 -16.22 0.14
C GLU A 54 -14.10 -16.45 1.03
N LEU A 55 -14.44 -15.52 1.93
CA LEU A 55 -15.66 -15.60 2.73
C LEU A 55 -16.92 -15.48 1.88
N VAL A 56 -16.92 -14.59 0.87
CA VAL A 56 -18.03 -14.46 -0.08
C VAL A 56 -18.22 -15.77 -0.87
N GLU A 57 -17.14 -16.35 -1.40
CA GLU A 57 -17.22 -17.63 -2.11
C GLU A 57 -17.73 -18.77 -1.21
N GLN A 58 -17.39 -18.74 0.08
CA GLN A 58 -17.87 -19.71 1.07
C GLN A 58 -19.32 -19.45 1.54
N ASN A 59 -20.06 -18.50 0.94
CA ASN A 59 -21.38 -18.03 1.39
C ASN A 59 -21.40 -17.57 2.87
N LYS A 60 -20.25 -17.15 3.41
CA LYS A 60 -20.13 -16.59 4.75
C LYS A 60 -20.22 -15.07 4.64
N ASN A 61 -20.79 -14.43 5.66
CA ASN A 61 -21.00 -12.99 5.64
C ASN A 61 -19.65 -12.23 5.75
N PRO A 62 -19.20 -11.50 4.71
CA PRO A 62 -17.90 -10.81 4.69
C PRO A 62 -17.91 -9.49 5.47
N SER A 63 -19.08 -9.05 5.95
CA SER A 63 -19.27 -7.74 6.58
C SER A 63 -18.35 -7.49 7.78
N LEU A 64 -17.96 -8.55 8.49
CA LEU A 64 -17.05 -8.45 9.64
C LEU A 64 -15.60 -8.13 9.22
N VAL A 65 -15.12 -8.72 8.11
CA VAL A 65 -13.76 -8.46 7.58
C VAL A 65 -13.70 -7.10 6.92
N ILE A 66 -14.72 -6.75 6.14
CA ILE A 66 -14.84 -5.41 5.55
C ILE A 66 -14.90 -4.35 6.66
N GLY A 67 -15.69 -4.58 7.71
CA GLY A 67 -15.77 -3.67 8.87
C GLY A 67 -14.41 -3.47 9.56
N LYS A 68 -13.62 -4.53 9.75
CA LYS A 68 -12.26 -4.43 10.29
C LYS A 68 -11.33 -3.64 9.37
N MET A 69 -11.37 -3.92 8.06
CA MET A 69 -10.59 -3.16 7.07
C MET A 69 -10.88 -1.67 7.12
N PHE A 70 -12.15 -1.27 7.21
CA PHE A 70 -12.53 0.13 7.33
C PHE A 70 -12.04 0.77 8.64
N ALA A 71 -12.13 0.04 9.76
CA ALA A 71 -11.65 0.51 11.05
C ALA A 71 -10.12 0.68 11.07
N ASP A 72 -9.38 -0.26 10.50
CA ASP A 72 -7.92 -0.22 10.43
C ASP A 72 -7.43 0.94 9.54
N VAL A 73 -8.07 1.14 8.38
CA VAL A 73 -7.77 2.28 7.49
C VAL A 73 -8.05 3.62 8.20
N HIS A 74 -9.16 3.72 8.92
CA HIS A 74 -9.50 4.96 9.65
C HIS A 74 -8.50 5.24 10.78
N THR A 75 -8.08 4.20 11.50
CA THR A 75 -7.09 4.30 12.58
C THR A 75 -5.72 4.68 12.06
N GLN A 76 -5.24 4.02 10.99
CA GLN A 76 -3.97 4.38 10.34
C GLN A 76 -4.00 5.80 9.78
N MET A 77 -5.11 6.24 9.19
CA MET A 77 -5.24 7.60 8.69
C MET A 77 -5.20 8.61 9.83
N GLY A 78 -5.87 8.34 10.95
CA GLY A 78 -5.79 9.18 12.16
C GLY A 78 -4.38 9.25 12.74
N GLN A 79 -3.66 8.12 12.80
CA GLN A 79 -2.28 8.07 13.28
C GLN A 79 -1.32 8.82 12.36
N ASN A 80 -1.41 8.60 11.05
CA ASN A 80 -0.58 9.28 10.06
C ASN A 80 -0.84 10.79 10.05
N LEU A 81 -2.10 11.23 10.19
CA LEU A 81 -2.43 12.65 10.31
C LEU A 81 -1.85 13.25 11.60
N ASN A 82 -1.92 12.53 12.71
CA ASN A 82 -1.35 12.99 13.98
C ASN A 82 0.19 13.10 13.91
N GLU A 83 0.87 12.16 13.25
CA GLU A 83 2.31 12.22 13.01
C GLU A 83 2.70 13.37 12.08
N ILE A 84 1.89 13.68 11.06
CA ILE A 84 2.15 14.82 10.18
C ILE A 84 1.97 16.13 10.95
N MET A 85 0.92 16.24 11.77
CA MET A 85 0.65 17.42 12.58
C MET A 85 1.72 17.65 13.65
N SER A 86 2.13 16.61 14.37
CA SER A 86 3.19 16.71 15.38
C SER A 86 4.54 17.10 14.77
N ASN A 87 4.88 16.57 13.59
CA ASN A 87 6.10 16.96 12.86
C ASN A 87 6.05 18.39 12.27
N LEU A 88 4.87 18.97 12.12
CA LEU A 88 4.68 20.36 11.71
C LEU A 88 4.76 21.33 12.90
N GLU A 89 4.24 20.95 14.07
CA GLU A 89 4.33 21.74 15.30
C GLU A 89 5.78 21.87 15.80
N VAL A 90 6.59 20.81 15.70
CA VAL A 90 8.02 20.82 16.12
C VAL A 90 8.90 21.71 15.24
N LYS A 91 8.45 22.14 14.06
CA LYS A 91 9.23 22.98 13.13
C LYS A 91 9.02 24.49 13.28
N ASN A 92 8.13 24.93 14.19
CA ASN A 92 7.81 26.34 14.41
C ASN A 92 8.38 26.92 15.72
N ASP A 93 9.27 26.19 16.41
CA ASP A 93 10.18 26.68 17.46
C ASP A 93 11.63 26.62 16.94
#